data_AF-A0A8T5I104-F1
#
_entry.id   AF-A0A8T5I104-F1
#
_cell.length_a   1.000
_cell.length_b   1.000
_cell.length_c   1.000
_cell.angle_alpha   90.00
_cell.angle_beta   90.00
_cell.angle_gamma   90.00
#
_symmetry.space_group_name_H-M   'P 1'
#
loop_
_entity.id
_entity.type
_entity.pdbx_description
1 polymer ?
#
loop_
_entity_poly.entity_id
_entity_poly.type
_entity_poly.pdbx_seq_one_letter_code
_entity_poly.pdbx_strand_id
1 'polypeptide(L)'
;AGFFEKENFKYGTTQMLNSVANSMATTIVSGGHLTTALKQQGLADKINHISTAGGALVLYLTGEKLPMMKALENAATKYRSK
;
A
#
# COMPACT_ATOMS: atom_id res chain seq x y z
N ALA A 1 9.19 -3.23 -9.26
CA ALA A 1 10.42 -3.98 -9.52
C ALA A 1 10.08 -5.42 -9.87
N GLY A 2 10.54 -5.89 -11.04
CA GLY A 2 10.81 -7.29 -11.41
C GLY A 2 9.69 -8.34 -11.37
N PHE A 3 9.99 -9.51 -11.95
CA PHE A 3 9.22 -10.75 -11.79
C PHE A 3 9.79 -11.54 -10.60
N PHE A 4 9.54 -11.03 -9.39
CA PHE A 4 10.24 -11.47 -8.17
C PHE A 4 9.91 -12.91 -7.75
N GLU A 5 8.84 -13.48 -8.29
CA GLU A 5 8.46 -14.88 -8.12
C GLU A 5 9.50 -15.83 -8.74
N LYS A 6 10.30 -15.37 -9.71
CA LYS A 6 11.44 -16.11 -10.24
C LYS A 6 12.72 -15.76 -9.49
N GLU A 7 13.41 -16.78 -9.01
CA GLU A 7 14.63 -16.67 -8.21
C GLU A 7 15.70 -15.76 -8.83
N ASN A 8 15.97 -15.95 -10.13
CA ASN A 8 16.95 -15.15 -10.88
C ASN A 8 16.61 -13.65 -10.97
N PHE A 9 15.36 -13.26 -10.68
CA PHE A 9 14.88 -11.88 -10.75
C PHE A 9 14.40 -11.34 -9.39
N LYS A 10 14.55 -12.11 -8.31
CA LYS A 10 14.06 -11.79 -6.97
C LYS A 10 14.90 -10.73 -6.24
N TYR A 11 16.18 -10.64 -6.56
CA TYR A 11 17.15 -9.81 -5.82
C TYR A 11 16.73 -8.34 -5.73
N GLY A 12 16.36 -7.72 -6.86
CA GLY A 12 16.01 -6.30 -6.89
C GLY A 12 14.80 -5.95 -6.03
N THR A 13 13.73 -6.74 -6.11
CA THR A 13 12.52 -6.53 -5.28
C THR A 13 12.81 -6.74 -3.80
N THR A 14 13.63 -7.74 -3.47
CA THR A 14 14.03 -8.03 -2.09
C THR A 14 14.83 -6.87 -1.48
N GLN A 15 15.82 -6.35 -2.22
CA GLN A 15 16.61 -5.20 -1.73
C GLN A 15 15.75 -3.95 -1.58
N MET A 16 14.85 -3.69 -2.53
CA MET A 16 13.92 -2.56 -2.44
C MET A 16 13.02 -2.65 -1.19
N LEU A 17 12.45 -3.83 -0.91
CA LEU A 17 11.62 -4.04 0.29
C LEU A 17 12.43 -3.91 1.58
N ASN A 18 13.68 -4.37 1.61
CA ASN A 18 14.57 -4.19 2.76
C ASN A 18 14.89 -2.71 3.00
N SER A 19 15.17 -1.94 1.95
CA SER A 19 15.43 -0.50 2.07
C SER A 19 14.20 0.25 2.58
N VAL A 20 13.00 -0.11 2.11
CA VAL A 20 11.75 0.46 2.61
C VAL A 20 11.56 0.08 4.09
N ALA A 21 11.70 -1.21 4.44
CA ALA A 21 11.49 -1.70 5.80
C ALA A 21 12.48 -1.13 6.84
N ASN A 22 13.67 -0.69 6.43
CA ASN A 22 14.65 -0.06 7.32
C ASN A 22 14.69 1.47 7.19
N SER A 23 13.76 2.07 6.46
CA SER A 23 13.64 3.52 6.34
C SER A 23 13.11 4.14 7.63
N MET A 24 13.59 5.34 7.96
CA MET A 24 13.01 6.16 9.04
C MET A 24 11.77 6.95 8.59
N ALA A 25 11.44 6.93 7.30
CA ALA A 25 10.26 7.60 6.77
C ALA A 25 8.98 6.83 7.11
N THR A 26 7.82 7.51 7.05
CA THR A 26 6.54 6.81 7.05
C THR A 26 6.41 5.98 5.77
N THR A 27 6.29 4.67 5.94
CA THR A 27 6.22 3.71 4.84
C THR A 27 4.80 3.18 4.65
N ILE A 28 4.32 3.31 3.42
CA ILE A 28 3.05 2.73 2.99
C ILE A 28 3.34 1.76 1.86
N VAL A 29 2.95 0.50 2.03
CA VAL A 29 3.07 -0.52 0.99
C VAL A 29 1.67 -1.00 0.60
N SER A 30 1.42 -1.12 -0.70
CA SER A 30 0.15 -1.59 -1.26
C SER A 30 0.39 -2.57 -2.40
N GLY A 31 -0.60 -3.41 -2.69
CA GLY A 31 -0.56 -4.42 -3.73
C GLY A 31 -0.28 -5.83 -3.18
N GLY A 32 -1.12 -6.79 -3.56
CA GLY A 32 -1.10 -8.15 -2.99
C GLY A 32 0.22 -8.89 -3.16
N HIS A 33 0.91 -8.69 -4.29
CA HIS A 33 2.22 -9.29 -4.55
C HIS A 33 3.29 -8.75 -3.59
N LEU A 34 3.37 -7.44 -3.38
CA LEU A 34 4.35 -6.82 -2.48
C LEU A 34 4.06 -7.17 -1.01
N THR A 35 2.79 -7.19 -0.62
CA THR A 35 2.37 -7.61 0.73
C THR A 35 2.76 -9.07 1.00
N THR A 36 2.59 -9.96 0.02
CA THR A 36 3.01 -11.35 0.13
C THR A 36 4.53 -11.47 0.23
N ALA A 37 5.27 -10.73 -0.59
CA ALA A 37 6.73 -10.72 -0.54
C ALA A 37 7.28 -10.24 0.81
N LEU A 38 6.70 -9.18 1.39
CA LEU A 38 7.07 -8.69 2.72
C LEU A 38 6.83 -9.75 3.81
N LYS A 39 5.68 -10.43 3.77
CA LYS A 39 5.34 -11.49 4.73
C LYS A 39 6.31 -12.68 4.62
N GLN A 40 6.62 -13.11 3.39
CA GLN A 40 7.58 -14.19 3.16
C GLN A 40 9.00 -13.86 3.65
N GLN A 41 9.35 -12.57 3.69
CA GLN A 41 10.66 -12.11 4.17
C GLN A 41 10.66 -11.74 5.66
N GLY A 42 9.54 -11.87 6.36
CA GLY A 42 9.44 -11.47 7.78
C GLY A 42 9.61 -9.96 8.01
N LEU A 43 9.33 -9.14 6.99
CA LEU A 43 9.50 -7.68 7.04
C LEU A 43 8.18 -6.93 7.27
N ALA A 44 7.04 -7.63 7.32
CA ALA A 44 5.72 -7.01 7.41
C ALA A 44 5.56 -6.07 8.61
N ASP A 45 6.08 -6.47 9.78
CA ASP A 45 5.98 -5.70 11.03
C ASP A 45 6.85 -4.42 11.04
N LYS A 46 7.75 -4.28 10.05
CA LYS A 46 8.60 -3.09 9.90
C LYS A 46 7.99 -2.02 9.00
N ILE A 47 6.81 -2.26 8.44
CA ILE A 47 6.11 -1.31 7.57
C ILE A 47 5.05 -0.56 8.38
N ASN A 48 5.00 0.77 8.27
CA ASN A 48 4.04 1.56 9.06
C ASN A 48 2.59 1.30 8.67
N HIS A 49 2.32 1.10 7.38
CA HIS A 49 0.99 0.73 6.90
C HIS A 49 1.05 -0.19 5.67
N ILE A 50 0.45 -1.38 5.80
CA ILE A 50 0.18 -2.28 4.67
C ILE A 50 -1.26 -2.07 4.23
N SER A 51 -1.45 -1.40 3.09
CA SER A 51 -2.76 -1.11 2.54
C SER A 51 -3.31 -2.27 1.73
N THR A 52 -4.59 -2.58 1.93
CA THR A 52 -5.35 -3.57 1.14
C THR A 52 -6.09 -2.94 -0.04
N ALA A 53 -6.06 -1.60 -0.16
CA ALA A 53 -6.85 -0.87 -1.14
C ALA A 53 -6.43 -1.15 -2.59
N GLY A 54 -5.19 -1.62 -2.82
CA GLY A 54 -4.70 -2.01 -4.15
C GLY A 54 -4.88 -0.88 -5.15
N GLY A 55 -5.68 -1.12 -6.20
CA GLY A 55 -6.00 -0.12 -7.22
C GLY A 55 -6.69 1.13 -6.70
N ALA A 56 -7.51 1.03 -5.64
CA ALA A 56 -8.17 2.20 -5.06
C ALA A 56 -7.16 3.18 -4.44
N LEU A 57 -6.04 2.70 -3.88
CA LEU A 57 -4.96 3.57 -3.42
C LEU A 57 -4.28 4.28 -4.60
N VAL A 58 -4.09 3.59 -5.72
CA VAL A 58 -3.50 4.20 -6.94
C VAL A 58 -4.39 5.35 -7.41
N LEU A 59 -5.69 5.11 -7.57
CA LEU A 59 -6.65 6.15 -7.98
C LEU A 59 -6.67 7.34 -7.00
N TYR A 60 -6.62 7.06 -5.70
CA TYR A 60 -6.53 8.10 -4.68
C TYR A 60 -5.25 8.95 -4.83
N LEU A 61 -4.09 8.30 -5.02
CA LEU A 61 -2.81 8.99 -5.19
C LEU A 61 -2.71 9.76 -6.52
N THR A 62 -3.42 9.32 -7.57
CA THR A 62 -3.50 10.05 -8.85
C THR A 62 -4.50 11.21 -8.82
N GLY A 63 -5.15 11.47 -7.68
CA GLY A 63 -6.08 12.59 -7.49
C GLY A 63 -7.51 12.31 -7.92
N GLU A 64 -7.86 11.06 -8.24
CA GLU A 64 -9.25 10.70 -8.52
C GLU A 64 -10.06 10.61 -7.22
N LYS A 65 -11.24 11.24 -7.20
CA LYS A 65 -12.12 11.19 -6.05
C LYS A 65 -12.87 9.85 -6.02
N LEU A 66 -12.50 8.99 -5.07
CA LEU A 66 -13.12 7.68 -4.88
C LEU A 66 -14.64 7.80 -4.59
N PRO A 67 -15.51 7.04 -5.26
CA PRO A 67 -16.96 7.12 -5.06
C PRO A 67 -17.39 6.91 -3.60
N MET A 68 -16.76 5.96 -2.90
CA MET A 68 -17.05 5.69 -1.48
C MET A 68 -16.70 6.88 -0.58
N MET A 69 -15.55 7.51 -0.80
CA MET A 69 -15.13 8.69 -0.03
C MET A 69 -16.11 9.84 -0.22
N LYS A 70 -16.53 10.09 -1.47
CA LYS A 70 -17.55 11.09 -1.77
C LYS A 70 -18.89 10.80 -1.07
N ALA A 71 -19.33 9.54 -1.04
CA ALA A 71 -20.57 9.15 -0.37
C ALA A 71 -20.48 9.41 1.15
N LEU A 72 -19.35 9.09 1.78
CA LEU A 72 -19.11 9.31 3.20
C LEU A 72 -19.04 10.80 3.57
N GLU A 73 -18.35 11.62 2.78
CA GLU A 73 -18.28 13.07 2.96
C GLU A 73 -19.68 13.72 2.87
N ASN A 74 -20.48 13.29 1.89
CA ASN A 74 -21.86 13.76 1.73
C ASN A 74 -22.73 13.38 2.93
N ALA A 75 -22.62 12.14 3.42
CA ALA A 75 -23.35 11.68 4.60
C ALA A 75 -22.93 12.47 5.85
N ALA A 76 -21.63 12.66 6.07
CA ALA A 76 -21.12 13.46 7.18
C ALA A 76 -21.67 14.88 7.14
N THR A 77 -21.70 15.52 5.98
CA THR A 77 -22.23 16.88 5.82
C THR A 77 -23.73 16.95 6.10
N LYS A 78 -24.49 15.94 5.67
CA LYS A 78 -25.95 15.88 5.82
C LYS A 78 -26.40 15.62 7.26
N TYR A 79 -25.66 14.82 8.02
CA TYR A 79 -26.10 14.33 9.33
C TYR A 79 -25.36 14.92 10.53
N ARG A 80 -24.20 15.57 10.34
CA ARG A 80 -23.41 16.16 11.45
C ARG A 80 -23.91 17.54 11.91
N SER A 81 -24.84 18.13 11.15
CA SER A 81 -25.50 19.41 11.42
C SER A 81 -26.93 19.26 11.97
N LYS A 82 -27.35 18.03 12.27
CA LYS A 82 -28.52 17.71 13.11
C LYS A 82 -28.05 17.30 14.49
#